data_AF-A0A444TXS7-F1
#
_entry.id   AF-A0A444TXS7-F1
#
_cell.length_a   1.000
_cell.length_b   1.000
_cell.length_c   1.000
_cell.angle_alpha   90.00
_cell.angle_beta   90.00
_cell.angle_gamma   90.00
#
_symmetry.space_group_name_H-M   'P 1'
#
loop_
_entity.id
_entity.type
_entity.pdbx_description
1 polymer ?
#
loop_
_entity_poly.entity_id
_entity_poly.type
_entity_poly.pdbx_seq_one_letter_code
_entity_poly.pdbx_strand_id
1 'polypeptide(L)' 'MLTRYVPARKLRSSDSGMLVIPKQKCTTPGQRSLGFMAPTLWNSLPALVHEAPMIPRFKSTLKTHLFSLAFNAR' A
#
# COMPACT_ATOMS: atom_id res chain seq x y z
N MET A 1 -3.11 -12.36 -8.49
CA MET A 1 -3.27 -11.15 -9.32
C MET A 1 -3.65 -10.00 -8.41
N LEU A 2 -3.08 -8.80 -8.60
CA LEU A 2 -3.42 -7.61 -7.81
C LEU A 2 -4.69 -6.97 -8.38
N THR A 3 -5.63 -6.61 -7.51
CA THR A 3 -6.92 -6.03 -7.90
C THR A 3 -7.15 -4.69 -7.21
N ARG A 4 -7.63 -3.71 -7.98
CA ARG A 4 -7.99 -2.38 -7.44
C ARG A 4 -9.19 -2.52 -6.50
N TYR A 5 -9.13 -1.84 -5.37
CA TYR A 5 -10.25 -1.76 -4.45
C TYR A 5 -11.37 -0.91 -5.06
N VAL A 6 -12.55 -1.51 -5.21
CA VAL A 6 -13.77 -0.83 -5.66
C VAL A 6 -14.83 -1.00 -4.56
N PRO A 7 -15.15 0.06 -3.81
CA PRO A 7 -16.17 -0.01 -2.77
C PRO A 7 -17.57 -0.12 -3.39
N ALA A 8 -18.50 -0.78 -2.69
CA ALA A 8 -19.88 -0.94 -3.14
C ALA A 8 -20.64 0.40 -3.27
N ARG A 9 -20.18 1.44 -2.58
CA ARG A 9 -20.70 2.81 -2.65
C ARG A 9 -19.53 3.76 -2.89
N LYS A 10 -19.75 4.84 -3.65
CA LYS A 10 -18.77 5.93 -3.80
C LYS A 10 -18.49 6.58 -2.44
N LEU A 11 -17.25 6.44 -1.97
CA LEU A 11 -16.74 7.10 -0.78
C LEU A 11 -15.78 8.21 -1.22
N ARG A 12 -15.61 9.25 -0.38
CA ARG A 12 -14.63 10.32 -0.65
C ARG A 12 -13.19 9.80 -0.75
N SER A 13 -12.90 8.68 -0.09
CA SER A 13 -11.62 7.97 -0.15
C SER A 13 -11.52 6.93 -1.26
N SER A 14 -12.53 6.76 -2.13
CA SER A 14 -12.48 5.69 -3.14
C SER A 14 -11.39 5.90 -4.20
N ASP A 15 -10.88 7.13 -4.33
CA ASP A 15 -9.85 7.48 -5.32
C ASP A 15 -8.41 7.28 -4.81
N SER A 16 -8.21 6.84 -3.57
CA SER A 16 -6.87 6.72 -2.94
C SER A 16 -5.98 5.58 -3.49
N GLY A 17 -6.29 5.01 -4.65
CA GLY A 17 -5.45 4.00 -5.30
C GLY A 17 -5.24 2.70 -4.50
N MET A 18 -6.14 2.38 -3.57
CA MET A 18 -6.02 1.20 -2.71
C MET A 18 -6.17 -0.13 -3.47
N LEU A 19 -5.53 -1.17 -2.93
CA LEU A 19 -5.60 -2.54 -3.44
C LEU A 19 -6.40 -3.45 -2.51
N VAL A 20 -7.07 -4.45 -3.07
CA VAL A 20 -7.77 -5.48 -2.28
C VAL A 20 -6.74 -6.40 -1.63
N ILE A 21 -6.84 -6.57 -0.31
CA ILE A 21 -6.07 -7.57 0.43
C ILE A 21 -6.88 -8.88 0.42
N PRO A 22 -6.39 -9.96 -0.22
CA PRO A 22 -7.13 -11.21 -0.29
C PRO A 22 -7.21 -11.89 1.07
N LYS A 23 -8.37 -12.49 1.39
CA LYS A 23 -8.51 -13.33 2.58
C LYS A 23 -7.72 -14.63 2.36
N GLN A 24 -6.75 -14.89 3.22
CA GLN A 24 -5.94 -16.12 3.18
C GLN A 24 -6.48 -17.13 4.19
N LYS A 25 -6.59 -18.40 3.79
CA LYS A 25 -7.02 -19.48 4.68
C LYS A 25 -5.88 -19.98 5.58
N CYS A 26 -4.63 -19.83 5.13
CA CYS A 26 -3.43 -20.24 5.87
C CYS A 26 -2.63 -19.00 6.26
N THR A 27 -2.47 -18.76 7.56
CA THR A 27 -1.80 -17.57 8.11
C THR A 27 -0.35 -17.46 7.68
N THR A 28 0.44 -18.54 7.70
CA THR A 28 1.89 -18.45 7.45
C THR A 28 2.28 -18.44 5.97
N PRO A 29 2.01 -19.48 5.16
CA PRO A 29 2.42 -19.48 3.75
C PRO A 29 1.57 -18.54 2.88
N GLY A 30 0.27 -18.43 3.15
CA GLY A 30 -0.64 -17.60 2.36
C GLY A 30 -0.31 -16.11 2.47
N GLN A 31 0.07 -15.65 3.66
CA GLN A 31 0.45 -14.26 3.88
C GLN A 31 1.81 -13.91 3.27
N ARG A 32 2.74 -14.86 3.10
CA ARG A 32 4.03 -14.60 2.43
C ARG A 32 3.91 -14.46 0.91
N SER A 33 2.77 -14.81 0.33
CA SER A 33 2.54 -14.68 -1.10
C SER A 33 2.59 -13.21 -1.54
N LEU A 34 3.11 -12.96 -2.75
CA LEU A 34 3.12 -11.61 -3.33
C LEU A 34 1.72 -11.00 -3.40
N GLY A 35 0.71 -11.84 -3.67
CA GLY A 35 -0.69 -11.42 -3.74
C GLY A 35 -1.26 -10.88 -2.43
N PHE A 36 -0.67 -11.24 -1.28
CA PHE A 36 -1.06 -10.71 0.02
C PHE A 36 -0.12 -9.59 0.50
N MET A 37 1.21 -9.79 0.40
CA MET A 37 2.19 -8.80 0.87
C MET A 37 2.19 -7.49 0.07
N ALA A 38 2.12 -7.56 -1.26
CA ALA A 38 2.14 -6.35 -2.07
C ALA A 38 0.98 -5.38 -1.77
N PRO A 39 -0.30 -5.79 -1.74
CA PRO A 39 -1.38 -4.86 -1.39
C PRO A 39 -1.32 -4.42 0.07
N THR A 40 -0.83 -5.27 0.98
CA THR A 40 -0.65 -4.92 2.40
C THR A 40 0.38 -3.80 2.55
N LEU A 41 1.56 -3.96 1.95
CA LEU A 41 2.62 -2.95 1.99
C LEU A 41 2.21 -1.68 1.25
N TRP A 42 1.54 -1.80 0.10
CA TRP A 42 1.05 -0.65 -0.64
C TRP A 42 0.07 0.18 0.18
N ASN A 43 -0.93 -0.46 0.79
CA ASN A 43 -1.97 0.23 1.55
C ASN A 43 -1.47 0.82 2.88
N SER A 44 -0.31 0.38 3.40
CA SER A 44 0.29 0.96 4.61
C SER A 44 1.08 2.24 4.34
N LEU A 45 1.33 2.58 3.07
CA LEU A 45 2.04 3.81 2.72
C LEU A 45 1.13 5.03 2.86
N PRO A 46 1.68 6.21 3.21
CA PRO A 46 0.93 7.44 3.29
C PRO A 46 0.55 7.96 1.90
N ALA A 47 -0.55 8.71 1.83
CA ALA A 47 -1.06 9.29 0.58
C ALA A 47 -0.01 10.09 -0.20
N LEU A 48 0.91 10.79 0.48
CA LEU A 48 2.02 11.52 -0.15
C LEU A 48 2.90 10.65 -1.06
N VAL A 49 3.01 9.35 -0.75
CA VAL A 49 3.75 8.40 -1.57
C VAL A 49 2.88 7.93 -2.73
N HIS A 50 1.58 7.67 -2.52
CA HIS A 50 0.65 7.24 -3.58
C HIS A 50 0.37 8.32 -4.62
N GLU A 51 0.25 9.58 -4.19
CA GLU A 51 -0.12 10.74 -5.03
C GLU A 51 1.09 11.38 -5.72
N ALA A 52 2.26 10.74 -5.67
CA ALA A 52 3.45 11.26 -6.33
C ALA A 52 3.23 11.34 -7.87
N PRO A 53 3.38 12.52 -8.49
CA PRO A 53 3.03 12.72 -9.91
C PRO A 53 4.00 12.05 -10.88
N MET A 54 5.18 11.64 -10.39
CA MET A 54 6.24 11.06 -11.20
C MET A 54 7.03 10.01 -10.43
N ILE A 55 7.57 9.03 -11.14
CA ILE A 55 8.37 7.93 -10.57
C ILE A 55 9.57 8.42 -9.73
N PRO A 56 10.35 9.44 -10.14
CA PRO A 56 11.45 9.94 -9.31
C PRO A 56 10.97 10.50 -7.98
N ARG A 57 9.84 11.21 -7.99
CA ARG A 57 9.24 11.77 -6.78
C ARG A 57 8.73 10.65 -5.87
N PHE A 58 8.06 9.65 -6.43
CA PHE A 58 7.63 8.45 -5.71
C PHE A 58 8.79 7.78 -4.98
N LYS A 59 9.90 7.51 -5.69
CA LYS A 59 11.09 6.88 -5.09
C LYS A 59 11.68 7.72 -3.96
N SER A 60 11.76 9.04 -4.16
CA SER A 60 12.27 9.98 -3.15
C SER A 60 11.39 10.02 -1.90
N THR A 61 10.08 10.20 -2.05
CA THR A 61 9.14 10.27 -0.92
C THR A 61 9.04 8.94 -0.18
N LEU A 62 9.03 7.81 -0.92
CA LEU A 62 9.06 6.48 -0.34
C LEU A 62 10.32 6.27 0.51
N LYS A 63 11.49 6.61 -0.02
CA LYS A 63 12.76 6.51 0.73
C LYS A 63 12.69 7.34 2.01
N THR A 64 12.31 8.62 1.92
CA THR A 64 12.19 9.49 3.10
C THR A 64 11.23 8.92 4.15
N HIS A 65 10.07 8.41 3.72
CA HIS A 65 9.10 7.82 4.63
C HIS A 65 9.65 6.58 5.34
N LEU A 66 10.27 5.64 4.61
CA LEU A 66 10.84 4.44 5.20
C LEU A 66 12.00 4.74 6.16
N PHE A 67 12.87 5.70 5.82
CA PHE A 67 13.93 6.15 6.72
C PHE A 67 13.37 6.80 7.99
N SER A 68 12.32 7.64 7.86
CA SER A 68 11.67 8.22 9.04
C SER A 68 11.05 7.16 9.94
N LEU A 69 10.42 6.12 9.37
CA LEU A 69 9.87 5.01 10.17
C LEU A 69 10.96 4.22 10.90
N ALA A 70 12.11 4.00 10.27
CA ALA A 70 13.19 3.19 10.86
C ALA A 70 14.03 3.95 11.90
N PHE A 71 14.18 5.27 11.75
CA PHE A 71 15.16 6.05 12.52
C PHE A 71 14.59 7.26 13.27
N ASN A 72 13.39 7.74 12.93
CA ASN A 72 12.74 8.88 13.60
C ASN A 72 11.56 8.47 14.49
N ALA A 73 11.17 7.18 14.52
CA ALA A 73 10.19 6.68 15.46
C ALA A 73 10.84 6.57 16.85
N ARG A 74 10.60 7.58 17.69
CA ARG A 74 10.90 7.56 19.13
C ARG A 74 9.63 7.29 19.91
#